data_AF-A0A1G3GGY0-F1
#
_entry.id   AF-A0A1G3GGY0-F1
#
_cell.length_a   1.000
_cell.length_b   1.000
_cell.length_c   1.000
_cell.angle_alpha   90.00
_cell.angle_beta   90.00
_cell.angle_gamma   90.00
#
_symmetry.space_group_name_H-M   'P 1'
#
loop_
_entity.id
_entity.type
_entity.pdbx_description
1 polymer ?
#
loop_
_entity_poly.entity_id
_entity_poly.type
_entity_poly.pdbx_seq_one_letter_code
_entity_poly.pdbx_strand_id
1 'polypeptide(L)'
;MAQVTSQSVANGSGAAVRSDINSKLAALFSASSGAAAPATAVAGQMWYDTVNDQLFVRNAANTAWDGLFSGSAAEVRSALGLVIGTNVQPFDANILKGNAAAVLTAAVTATPEDAGTKASGSFTPSPVGGNFKKYINGGAHTLAAPTFAGNYTLMIQVTNSASAGAITFSGFAKVIGDVLTTTNGQMFQIGLTKTDGGVVATVVAMQ
;
A
#
# COMPACT_ATOMS: atom_id res chain seq x y z
N MET A 1 -32.10 18.11 20.77
CA MET A 1 -31.27 17.43 21.79
C MET A 1 -30.54 18.49 22.59
N ALA A 2 -30.21 18.20 23.86
CA ALA A 2 -30.06 19.24 24.87
C ALA A 2 -28.84 20.13 24.63
N GLN A 3 -29.07 21.26 23.99
CA GLN A 3 -28.20 22.41 23.96
C GLN A 3 -28.97 23.55 24.62
N VAL A 4 -28.30 24.29 25.50
CA VAL A 4 -28.87 25.49 26.14
C VAL A 4 -28.32 26.73 25.47
N THR A 5 -29.15 27.78 25.39
CA THR A 5 -28.76 29.08 24.83
C THR A 5 -27.85 29.87 25.77
N SER A 6 -27.83 29.54 27.06
CA SER A 6 -27.01 30.20 28.09
C SER A 6 -26.52 29.23 29.17
N GLN A 7 -25.42 29.59 29.84
CA GLN A 7 -24.81 28.82 30.93
C GLN A 7 -25.14 29.38 32.33
N SER A 8 -26.08 30.32 32.43
CA SER A 8 -26.46 31.00 33.69
C SER A 8 -27.89 30.68 34.09
N VAL A 9 -28.13 30.41 35.37
CA VAL A 9 -29.50 30.21 35.87
C VAL A 9 -30.18 31.56 36.08
N ALA A 10 -31.28 31.80 35.36
CA ALA A 10 -32.01 33.06 35.46
C ALA A 10 -32.87 33.11 36.74
N ASN A 11 -33.00 34.30 37.32
CA ASN A 11 -33.95 34.53 38.42
C ASN A 11 -35.39 34.32 37.92
N GLY A 12 -36.25 33.73 38.76
CA GLY A 12 -37.64 33.47 38.42
C GLY A 12 -38.40 32.78 39.54
N SER A 13 -39.59 32.27 39.24
CA SER A 13 -40.33 31.42 40.18
C SER A 13 -39.55 30.13 40.47
N GLY A 14 -39.78 29.51 41.63
CA GLY A 14 -39.08 28.27 41.99
C GLY A 14 -39.25 27.13 40.98
N ALA A 15 -40.39 27.08 40.27
CA ALA A 15 -40.60 26.11 39.18
C ALA A 15 -39.75 26.44 37.94
N ALA A 16 -39.66 27.71 37.56
CA ALA A 16 -38.85 28.15 36.41
C ALA A 16 -37.35 27.89 36.63
N VAL A 17 -36.84 28.20 37.83
CA VAL A 17 -35.44 27.96 38.20
C VAL A 17 -35.10 26.47 38.14
N ARG A 18 -35.96 25.59 38.68
CA ARG A 18 -35.75 24.13 38.60
C ARG A 18 -35.75 23.62 37.16
N SER A 19 -36.68 24.11 36.33
CA SER A 19 -36.73 23.75 34.91
C SER A 19 -35.42 24.12 34.22
N ASP A 20 -34.92 25.34 34.46
CA ASP A 20 -33.70 25.84 33.85
C ASP A 20 -32.45 25.06 34.29
N ILE A 21 -32.35 24.72 35.58
CA ILE A 21 -31.29 23.83 36.11
C ILE A 21 -31.32 22.47 35.39
N ASN A 22 -32.50 21.84 35.28
CA ASN A 22 -32.62 20.54 34.63
C ASN A 22 -32.23 20.60 33.16
N SER A 23 -32.59 21.66 32.44
CA SER A 23 -32.17 21.87 31.05
C SER A 23 -30.65 21.98 30.91
N LYS A 24 -29.98 22.71 31.80
CA LYS A 24 -28.50 22.84 31.79
C LYS A 24 -27.80 21.53 32.13
N LEU A 25 -28.29 20.80 33.13
CA LEU A 25 -27.74 19.49 33.49
C LEU A 25 -27.91 18.49 32.34
N ALA A 26 -29.05 18.51 31.66
CA ALA A 26 -29.25 17.69 30.47
C ALA A 26 -28.28 18.05 29.35
N ALA A 27 -27.99 19.35 29.14
CA ALA A 27 -27.03 19.79 28.15
C ALA A 27 -25.58 19.44 28.50
N LEU A 28 -25.21 19.46 29.78
CA LEU A 28 -23.90 18.98 30.22
C LEU A 28 -23.74 17.48 29.93
N PHE A 29 -24.75 16.68 30.28
CA PHE A 29 -24.74 15.23 30.08
C PHE A 29 -24.66 14.83 28.60
N SER A 30 -25.29 15.60 27.71
CA SER A 30 -25.30 15.35 26.27
C SER A 30 -24.11 15.99 25.51
N ALA A 31 -23.11 16.54 26.21
CA ALA A 31 -22.05 17.34 25.59
C ALA A 31 -22.60 18.45 24.67
N SER A 32 -23.59 19.21 25.16
CA SER A 32 -24.28 20.30 24.46
C SER A 32 -24.82 19.90 23.07
N SER A 33 -25.19 18.63 22.88
CA SER A 33 -25.57 18.04 21.59
C SER A 33 -26.70 18.80 20.88
N GLY A 34 -26.48 19.14 19.60
CA GLY A 34 -27.45 19.86 18.78
C GLY A 34 -26.97 20.06 17.34
N ALA A 35 -27.89 20.46 16.46
CA ALA A 35 -27.62 20.63 15.02
C ALA A 35 -26.83 21.90 14.65
N ALA A 36 -26.65 22.81 15.60
CA ALA A 36 -25.85 24.02 15.46
C ALA A 36 -24.95 24.16 16.69
N ALA A 37 -23.84 24.89 16.54
CA ALA A 37 -22.92 25.12 17.64
C ALA A 37 -23.57 25.91 18.79
N PRO A 38 -23.17 25.68 20.04
CA PRO A 38 -23.68 26.44 21.18
C PRO A 38 -23.48 27.94 20.99
N ALA A 39 -24.57 28.73 21.11
CA ALA A 39 -24.53 30.17 20.92
C ALA A 39 -23.66 30.88 21.98
N THR A 40 -23.71 30.40 23.23
CA THR A 40 -22.80 30.83 24.30
C THR A 40 -21.68 29.80 24.42
N ALA A 41 -20.52 30.11 23.86
CA ALA A 41 -19.34 29.24 23.89
C ALA A 41 -18.38 29.59 25.03
N VAL A 42 -17.84 28.55 25.67
CA VAL A 42 -16.79 28.65 26.70
C VAL A 42 -15.60 27.83 26.26
N ALA A 43 -14.37 28.33 26.46
CA ALA A 43 -13.15 27.58 26.16
C ALA A 43 -13.18 26.18 26.80
N GLY A 44 -12.79 25.16 26.03
CA GLY A 44 -12.80 23.76 26.46
C GLY A 44 -14.18 23.09 26.49
N GLN A 45 -15.27 23.80 26.19
CA GLN A 45 -16.60 23.19 26.10
C GLN A 45 -16.63 22.14 24.98
N MET A 46 -17.29 21.01 25.22
CA MET A 46 -17.56 20.00 24.20
C MET A 46 -18.92 20.22 23.55
N TRP A 47 -19.00 19.92 22.25
CA TRP A 47 -20.23 19.96 21.47
C TRP A 47 -20.32 18.76 20.52
N TYR A 48 -21.43 18.01 20.59
CA TYR A 48 -21.77 17.00 19.57
C TYR A 48 -22.71 17.58 18.51
N ASP A 49 -22.21 17.68 17.28
CA ASP A 49 -22.98 18.06 16.10
C ASP A 49 -23.80 16.87 15.61
N THR A 50 -25.12 16.95 15.78
CA THR A 50 -26.06 15.88 15.38
C THR A 50 -26.34 15.84 13.89
N VAL A 51 -25.92 16.84 13.10
CA VAL A 51 -26.08 16.82 11.64
C VAL A 51 -24.99 15.98 11.00
N ASN A 52 -23.76 16.14 11.48
CA ASN A 52 -22.58 15.54 10.90
C ASN A 52 -22.06 14.33 11.70
N ASP A 53 -22.66 14.04 12.86
CA ASP A 53 -22.21 13.04 13.84
C ASP A 53 -20.75 13.25 14.29
N GLN A 54 -20.43 14.51 14.60
CA GLN A 54 -19.06 14.94 14.90
C GLN A 54 -18.95 15.54 16.30
N LEU A 55 -17.83 15.26 16.96
CA LEU A 55 -17.50 15.83 18.26
C LEU A 55 -16.48 16.95 18.10
N PHE A 56 -16.80 18.10 18.68
CA PHE A 56 -15.96 19.31 18.70
C PHE A 56 -15.60 19.70 20.12
N VAL A 57 -14.48 20.40 20.26
CA VAL A 57 -14.07 21.11 21.48
C VAL A 57 -13.83 22.59 21.16
N ARG A 58 -14.31 23.49 22.01
CA ARG A 58 -14.03 24.91 21.88
C ARG A 58 -12.55 25.15 22.22
N ASN A 59 -11.82 25.83 21.34
CA ASN A 59 -10.39 26.05 21.53
C ASN A 59 -10.09 26.88 22.80
N ALA A 60 -8.84 26.84 23.26
CA ALA A 60 -8.42 27.53 24.49
C ALA A 60 -8.59 29.06 24.41
N ALA A 61 -8.51 29.64 23.22
CA ALA A 61 -8.73 31.07 22.98
C ALA A 61 -10.22 31.47 22.96
N ASN A 62 -11.13 30.50 23.03
CA ASN A 62 -12.58 30.69 22.87
C ASN A 62 -12.98 31.41 21.56
N THR A 63 -12.26 31.17 20.47
CA THR A 63 -12.49 31.81 19.15
C THR A 63 -13.00 30.84 18.09
N ALA A 64 -12.65 29.55 18.16
CA ALA A 64 -13.04 28.55 17.16
C ALA A 64 -13.43 27.21 17.80
N TRP A 65 -14.16 26.39 17.05
CA TRP A 65 -14.46 24.99 17.39
C TRP A 65 -13.48 24.08 16.64
N ASP A 66 -12.68 23.34 17.38
CA ASP A 66 -11.74 22.37 16.84
C ASP A 66 -12.41 20.99 16.84
N GLY A 67 -12.43 20.32 15.69
CA GLY A 67 -13.03 18.99 15.59
C GLY A 67 -12.10 17.90 16.10
N LEU A 68 -12.58 17.07 17.02
CA LEU A 68 -11.83 15.93 17.56
C LEU A 68 -12.03 14.68 16.70
N PHE A 69 -13.20 14.56 16.06
CA PHE A 69 -13.53 13.55 15.06
C PHE A 69 -14.33 14.17 13.90
N SER A 70 -13.85 15.30 13.36
CA SER A 70 -14.53 15.97 12.25
C SER A 70 -13.91 15.62 10.91
N GLY A 71 -14.76 15.47 9.89
CA GLY A 71 -14.37 15.22 8.50
C GLY A 71 -14.51 13.75 8.09
N SER A 72 -14.10 13.47 6.85
CA SER A 72 -13.95 12.12 6.33
C SER A 72 -12.96 11.31 7.16
N ALA A 73 -13.01 9.98 7.03
CA ALA A 73 -12.03 9.10 7.66
C ALA A 73 -10.57 9.44 7.30
N ALA A 74 -10.33 10.09 6.15
CA ALA A 74 -8.98 10.53 5.75
C ALA A 74 -8.50 11.72 6.57
N GLU A 75 -9.38 12.69 6.82
CA GLU A 75 -9.08 13.88 7.61
C GLU A 75 -8.84 13.52 9.09
N VAL A 76 -9.66 12.62 9.65
CA VAL A 76 -9.45 12.13 11.02
C VAL A 76 -8.13 11.37 11.17
N ARG A 77 -7.74 10.54 10.19
CA ARG A 77 -6.43 9.87 10.22
C ARG A 77 -5.28 10.87 10.22
N SER A 78 -5.39 11.92 9.39
CA SER A 78 -4.39 12.99 9.33
C SER A 78 -4.27 13.71 10.67
N ALA A 79 -5.40 14.10 11.27
CA ALA A 79 -5.45 14.81 12.54
C ALA A 79 -4.86 13.99 13.70
N LEU A 80 -5.09 12.67 13.72
CA LEU A 80 -4.51 11.76 14.71
C LEU A 80 -3.04 11.38 14.41
N GLY A 81 -2.44 11.85 13.31
CA GLY A 81 -1.08 11.52 12.91
C GLY A 81 -0.89 10.06 12.47
N LEU A 82 -1.97 9.40 12.03
CA LEU A 82 -1.96 8.00 11.62
C LEU A 82 -1.48 7.86 10.17
N VAL A 83 -0.33 7.22 9.96
CA VAL A 83 0.18 6.90 8.62
C VAL A 83 -0.27 5.50 8.18
N ILE A 84 -0.88 5.40 6.99
CA ILE A 84 -1.28 4.13 6.40
C ILE A 84 -0.03 3.31 6.07
N GLY A 85 -0.03 2.04 6.46
CA GLY A 85 1.12 1.16 6.27
C GLY A 85 2.11 1.18 7.43
N THR A 86 2.03 2.11 8.39
CA THR A 86 2.80 2.08 9.65
C THR A 86 1.89 1.99 10.88
N ASN A 87 1.06 3.00 11.14
CA ASN A 87 0.17 3.10 12.31
C ASN A 87 -1.18 2.42 12.09
N VAL A 88 -1.60 2.31 10.83
CA VAL A 88 -2.82 1.62 10.41
C VAL A 88 -2.44 0.53 9.42
N GLN A 89 -2.57 -0.72 9.82
CA GLN A 89 -2.46 -1.86 8.92
C GLN A 89 -3.86 -2.13 8.32
N PRO A 90 -4.00 -2.16 6.97
CA PRO A 90 -5.22 -2.72 6.38
C PRO A 90 -5.36 -4.18 6.82
N PHE A 91 -6.59 -4.61 7.09
CA PHE A 91 -6.95 -5.91 7.67
C PHE A 91 -6.32 -7.15 7.01
N ASP A 92 -5.87 -7.04 5.75
CA ASP A 92 -5.37 -8.16 4.95
C ASP A 92 -4.06 -7.84 4.19
N ALA A 93 -3.22 -6.99 4.76
CA ALA A 93 -2.02 -6.53 4.06
C ALA A 93 -0.78 -7.34 4.47
N ASN A 94 -0.47 -8.41 3.70
CA ASN A 94 0.84 -9.08 3.71
C ASN A 94 1.91 -8.14 3.09
N ILE A 95 2.18 -7.01 3.75
CA ILE A 95 3.11 -5.98 3.28
C ILE A 95 4.52 -6.35 3.72
N LEU A 96 5.38 -6.64 2.75
CA LEU A 96 6.82 -6.57 2.96
C LEU A 96 7.23 -5.10 3.03
N LYS A 97 7.71 -4.66 4.19
CA LYS A 97 8.16 -3.28 4.38
C LYS A 97 9.59 -3.12 3.90
N GLY A 98 9.82 -2.28 2.89
CA GLY A 98 11.15 -2.03 2.31
C GLY A 98 12.10 -1.18 3.17
N ASN A 99 11.67 -0.71 4.35
CA ASN A 99 12.48 0.13 5.25
C ASN A 99 13.10 -0.66 6.42
N ALA A 100 12.92 -1.97 6.47
CA ALA A 100 13.52 -2.84 7.47
C ALA A 100 13.87 -4.19 6.85
N ALA A 101 14.91 -4.84 7.38
CA ALA A 101 15.16 -6.24 7.07
C ALA A 101 13.95 -7.08 7.48
N ALA A 102 13.55 -8.01 6.63
CA ALA A 102 12.39 -8.86 6.86
C ALA A 102 12.75 -10.31 6.56
N VAL A 103 12.35 -11.21 7.47
CA VAL A 103 12.47 -12.65 7.30
C VAL A 103 11.09 -13.18 6.93
N LEU A 104 10.97 -13.82 5.78
CA LEU A 104 9.74 -14.51 5.37
C LEU A 104 9.77 -15.92 6.00
N THR A 105 8.91 -16.14 6.99
CA THR A 105 8.84 -17.43 7.73
C THR A 105 7.86 -18.43 7.10
N ALA A 106 7.01 -17.98 6.18
CA ALA A 106 6.12 -18.81 5.38
C ALA A 106 6.61 -18.94 3.94
N ALA A 107 6.04 -19.89 3.19
CA ALA A 107 6.37 -20.11 1.79
C ALA A 107 6.01 -18.91 0.90
N VAL A 108 6.85 -18.66 -0.11
CA VAL A 108 6.62 -17.64 -1.14
C VAL A 108 6.46 -18.36 -2.47
N THR A 109 5.32 -18.15 -3.13
CA THR A 109 5.09 -18.58 -4.51
C THR A 109 5.13 -17.37 -5.44
N ALA A 110 5.44 -17.60 -6.71
CA ALA A 110 5.46 -16.57 -7.73
C ALA A 110 4.75 -17.05 -9.00
N THR A 111 3.97 -16.16 -9.62
CA THR A 111 3.47 -16.37 -10.97
C THR A 111 4.53 -15.88 -11.96
N PRO A 112 5.02 -16.71 -12.89
CA PRO A 112 6.02 -16.27 -13.85
C PRO A 112 5.42 -15.26 -14.83
N GLU A 113 6.14 -14.17 -15.08
CA GLU A 113 5.81 -13.23 -16.14
C GLU A 113 6.04 -13.87 -17.52
N ASP A 114 5.04 -13.81 -18.38
CA ASP A 114 5.15 -14.25 -19.76
C ASP A 114 5.72 -13.14 -20.64
N ALA A 115 6.98 -13.29 -21.06
CA ALA A 115 7.62 -12.35 -21.97
C ALA A 115 7.26 -12.63 -23.44
N GLY A 116 6.39 -13.59 -23.74
CA GLY A 116 5.91 -13.91 -25.09
C GLY A 116 6.95 -14.63 -25.96
N THR A 117 6.78 -14.56 -27.28
CA THR A 117 7.64 -15.23 -28.26
C THR A 117 8.80 -14.34 -28.71
N LYS A 118 10.02 -14.87 -28.71
CA LYS A 118 11.22 -14.21 -29.25
C LYS A 118 11.60 -14.88 -30.57
N ALA A 119 11.25 -14.22 -31.68
CA ALA A 119 11.53 -14.71 -33.03
C ALA A 119 12.84 -14.13 -33.61
N SER A 120 13.25 -12.95 -33.16
CA SER A 120 14.47 -12.27 -33.59
C SER A 120 14.87 -11.18 -32.59
N GLY A 121 15.96 -10.46 -32.88
CA GLY A 121 16.39 -9.29 -32.11
C GLY A 121 17.04 -9.65 -30.78
N SER A 122 16.95 -8.73 -29.81
CA SER A 122 17.52 -8.90 -28.48
C SER A 122 16.44 -8.87 -27.40
N PHE A 123 16.51 -9.82 -26.47
CA PHE A 123 15.71 -9.85 -25.27
C PHE A 123 16.60 -9.53 -24.06
N THR A 124 16.28 -8.46 -23.33
CA THR A 124 16.96 -8.08 -22.08
C THR A 124 15.99 -8.28 -20.91
N PRO A 125 16.13 -9.35 -20.10
CA PRO A 125 15.25 -9.60 -18.97
C PRO A 125 15.37 -8.53 -17.87
N SER A 126 14.28 -8.23 -17.16
CA SER A 126 14.22 -7.22 -16.08
C SER A 126 13.49 -7.77 -14.85
N PRO A 127 13.86 -7.46 -13.60
CA PRO A 127 13.10 -7.90 -12.42
C PRO A 127 11.70 -7.25 -12.32
N VAL A 128 11.42 -6.21 -13.12
CA VAL A 128 10.08 -5.65 -13.25
C VAL A 128 9.12 -6.75 -13.72
N GLY A 129 7.94 -6.82 -13.11
CA GLY A 129 6.92 -7.86 -13.37
C GLY A 129 7.15 -9.17 -12.61
N GLY A 130 8.32 -9.35 -12.00
CA GLY A 130 8.65 -10.51 -11.17
C GLY A 130 9.97 -11.18 -11.59
N ASN A 131 10.59 -11.86 -10.63
CA ASN A 131 11.88 -12.54 -10.85
C ASN A 131 11.74 -13.89 -11.55
N PHE A 132 10.55 -14.46 -11.59
CA PHE A 132 10.23 -15.65 -12.38
C PHE A 132 9.67 -15.22 -13.72
N LYS A 133 10.22 -15.77 -14.81
CA LYS A 133 9.83 -15.45 -16.17
C LYS A 133 9.68 -16.70 -17.01
N LYS A 134 8.95 -16.56 -18.10
CA LYS A 134 8.90 -17.55 -19.18
C LYS A 134 8.87 -16.86 -20.53
N TYR A 135 9.43 -17.49 -21.55
CA TYR A 135 9.27 -17.05 -22.94
C TYR A 135 9.40 -18.22 -23.91
N ILE A 136 8.90 -18.01 -25.14
CA ILE A 136 9.00 -18.97 -26.22
C ILE A 136 10.18 -18.61 -27.13
N ASN A 137 11.10 -19.55 -27.35
CA ASN A 137 12.10 -19.45 -28.40
C ASN A 137 11.43 -19.72 -29.76
N GLY A 138 11.17 -18.63 -30.48
CA GLY A 138 10.46 -18.61 -31.76
C GLY A 138 11.35 -18.40 -32.98
N GLY A 139 12.67 -18.30 -32.80
CA GLY A 139 13.63 -17.99 -33.85
C GLY A 139 14.97 -17.54 -33.27
N ALA A 140 15.98 -17.39 -34.13
CA ALA A 140 17.32 -17.02 -33.69
C ALA A 140 17.32 -15.60 -33.11
N HIS A 141 17.77 -15.46 -31.86
CA HIS A 141 17.75 -14.18 -31.15
C HIS A 141 18.89 -14.10 -30.13
N THR A 142 19.10 -12.90 -29.61
CA THR A 142 20.09 -12.64 -28.56
C THR A 142 19.41 -12.52 -27.20
N LEU A 143 19.81 -13.33 -26.22
CA LEU A 143 19.55 -13.07 -24.82
C LEU A 143 20.66 -12.15 -24.30
N ALA A 144 20.31 -10.93 -23.90
CA ALA A 144 21.24 -9.95 -23.37
C ALA A 144 21.21 -9.93 -21.83
N ALA A 145 22.36 -9.64 -21.21
CA ALA A 145 22.47 -9.51 -19.77
C ALA A 145 21.55 -8.39 -19.23
N PRO A 146 20.82 -8.61 -18.13
CA PRO A 146 19.97 -7.60 -17.52
C PRO A 146 20.72 -6.31 -17.13
N THR A 147 20.10 -5.18 -17.45
CA THR A 147 20.65 -3.83 -17.22
C THR A 147 19.95 -3.06 -16.12
N PHE A 148 18.86 -3.60 -15.55
CA PHE A 148 18.14 -2.95 -14.46
C PHE A 148 19.04 -2.73 -13.24
N ALA A 149 18.89 -1.59 -12.56
CA ALA A 149 19.76 -1.22 -11.45
C ALA A 149 19.55 -2.12 -10.22
N GLY A 150 20.65 -2.40 -9.50
CA GLY A 150 20.65 -3.21 -8.29
C GLY A 150 20.99 -4.69 -8.52
N ASN A 151 21.06 -5.42 -7.41
CA ASN A 151 21.46 -6.83 -7.36
C ASN A 151 20.22 -7.71 -7.22
N TYR A 152 20.10 -8.73 -8.06
CA TYR A 152 18.93 -9.62 -8.09
C TYR A 152 19.23 -10.92 -8.82
N THR A 153 18.33 -11.89 -8.62
CA THR A 153 18.28 -13.13 -9.37
C THR A 153 17.03 -13.18 -10.25
N LEU A 154 17.13 -13.79 -11.43
CA LEU A 154 16.00 -14.13 -12.28
C LEU A 154 16.03 -15.63 -12.58
N MET A 155 14.86 -16.25 -12.67
CA MET A 155 14.70 -17.60 -13.19
C MET A 155 13.81 -17.55 -14.43
N ILE A 156 14.34 -18.01 -15.56
CA ILE A 156 13.65 -17.92 -16.85
C ILE A 156 13.43 -19.33 -17.39
N GLN A 157 12.17 -19.71 -17.59
CA GLN A 157 11.83 -20.89 -18.38
C GLN A 157 11.80 -20.52 -19.87
N VAL A 158 12.49 -21.28 -20.70
CA VAL A 158 12.47 -21.14 -22.15
C VAL A 158 11.81 -22.38 -22.73
N THR A 159 10.82 -22.20 -23.60
CA THR A 159 10.22 -23.30 -24.35
C THR A 159 10.50 -23.12 -25.84
N ASN A 160 11.13 -24.11 -26.47
CA ASN A 160 11.33 -24.11 -27.91
C ASN A 160 10.02 -24.35 -28.64
N SER A 161 9.71 -23.50 -29.61
CA SER A 161 8.65 -23.73 -30.58
C SER A 161 9.17 -24.52 -31.80
N ALA A 162 8.29 -24.80 -32.76
CA ALA A 162 8.65 -25.39 -34.05
C ALA A 162 9.62 -24.52 -34.87
N SER A 163 9.70 -23.22 -34.57
CA SER A 163 10.59 -22.27 -35.23
C SER A 163 11.78 -21.86 -34.36
N ALA A 164 12.05 -22.60 -33.27
CA ALA A 164 13.16 -22.29 -32.37
C ALA A 164 14.48 -22.13 -33.13
N GLY A 165 15.23 -21.08 -32.79
CA GLY A 165 16.54 -20.80 -33.36
C GLY A 165 17.61 -20.68 -32.29
N ALA A 166 18.85 -20.49 -32.72
CA ALA A 166 19.98 -20.33 -31.81
C ALA A 166 19.77 -19.12 -30.88
N ILE A 167 20.01 -19.32 -29.58
CA ILE A 167 19.98 -18.26 -28.58
C ILE A 167 21.42 -17.84 -28.31
N THR A 168 21.78 -16.64 -28.76
CA THR A 168 23.12 -16.08 -28.53
C THR A 168 23.13 -15.26 -27.25
N PHE A 169 24.12 -15.45 -26.39
CA PHE A 169 24.27 -14.64 -25.18
C PHE A 169 25.12 -13.39 -25.46
N SER A 170 24.73 -12.24 -24.89
CA SER A 170 25.49 -10.99 -24.99
C SER A 170 25.56 -10.25 -23.66
N GLY A 171 26.71 -9.63 -23.36
CA GLY A 171 26.91 -8.82 -22.16
C GLY A 171 27.03 -9.60 -20.84
N PHE A 172 27.03 -10.94 -20.88
CA PHE A 172 27.24 -11.77 -19.69
C PHE A 172 28.73 -11.86 -19.35
N ALA A 173 29.06 -11.75 -18.06
CA ALA A 173 30.40 -12.00 -17.57
C ALA A 173 30.78 -13.48 -17.70
N LYS A 174 29.80 -14.37 -17.52
CA LYS A 174 29.96 -15.81 -17.72
C LYS A 174 28.64 -16.47 -18.07
N VAL A 175 28.69 -17.44 -18.98
CA VAL A 175 27.60 -18.39 -19.25
C VAL A 175 28.13 -19.78 -18.95
N ILE A 176 27.40 -20.54 -18.14
CA ILE A 176 27.74 -21.92 -17.76
C ILE A 176 26.51 -22.83 -17.89
N GLY A 177 26.76 -24.13 -17.90
CA GLY A 177 25.71 -25.15 -17.90
C GLY A 177 25.56 -25.84 -19.24
N ASP A 178 24.35 -26.36 -19.49
CA ASP A 178 24.04 -27.18 -20.65
C ASP A 178 24.00 -26.39 -21.96
N VAL A 179 24.10 -27.12 -23.08
CA VAL A 179 23.95 -26.55 -24.41
C VAL A 179 22.48 -26.32 -24.72
N LEU A 180 22.14 -25.11 -25.17
CA LEU A 180 20.80 -24.82 -25.70
C LEU A 180 20.64 -25.45 -27.08
N THR A 181 19.71 -26.38 -27.19
CA THR A 181 19.26 -26.97 -28.46
C THR A 181 18.02 -26.23 -28.99
N THR A 182 17.62 -26.52 -30.21
CA THR A 182 16.48 -25.89 -30.89
C THR A 182 15.35 -26.86 -31.22
N THR A 183 15.33 -28.05 -30.62
CA THR A 183 14.27 -29.03 -30.86
C THR A 183 12.96 -28.52 -30.30
N ASN A 184 11.89 -28.59 -31.10
CA ASN A 184 10.55 -28.20 -30.70
C ASN A 184 10.11 -28.91 -29.41
N GLY A 185 9.53 -28.18 -28.47
CA GLY A 185 9.05 -28.69 -27.19
C GLY A 185 10.13 -28.85 -26.11
N GLN A 186 11.43 -28.80 -26.45
CA GLN A 186 12.47 -28.80 -25.42
C GLN A 186 12.39 -27.54 -24.56
N MET A 187 12.64 -27.73 -23.27
CA MET A 187 12.56 -26.68 -22.26
C MET A 187 13.88 -26.53 -21.53
N PHE A 188 14.18 -25.29 -21.16
CA PHE A 188 15.38 -24.94 -20.40
C PHE A 188 15.01 -24.01 -19.26
N GLN A 189 15.78 -24.12 -18.18
CA GLN A 189 15.82 -23.11 -17.14
C GLN A 189 17.12 -22.33 -17.27
N ILE A 190 17.00 -21.01 -17.30
CA ILE A 190 18.13 -20.09 -17.31
C ILE A 190 18.07 -19.26 -16.03
N GLY A 191 18.97 -19.55 -15.10
CA GLY A 191 19.15 -18.77 -13.88
C GLY A 191 20.12 -17.62 -14.15
N LEU A 192 19.69 -16.39 -13.89
CA LEU A 192 20.52 -15.20 -14.00
C LEU A 192 20.82 -14.65 -12.61
N THR A 193 22.09 -14.36 -12.32
CA THR A 193 22.50 -13.68 -11.09
C THR A 193 23.23 -12.41 -11.46
N LYS A 194 22.67 -11.26 -11.09
CA LYS A 194 23.28 -9.94 -11.25
C LYS A 194 23.83 -9.45 -9.93
N THR A 195 25.12 -9.11 -9.92
CA THR A 195 25.79 -8.42 -8.85
C THR A 195 26.51 -7.18 -9.39
N ASP A 196 27.16 -6.41 -8.53
CA ASP A 196 28.01 -5.29 -8.93
C ASP A 196 29.18 -5.73 -9.85
N GLY A 197 29.56 -7.02 -9.80
CA GLY A 197 30.61 -7.60 -10.64
C GLY A 197 30.16 -8.05 -12.03
N GLY A 198 28.87 -7.93 -12.37
CA GLY A 198 28.32 -8.31 -13.67
C GLY A 198 27.18 -9.34 -13.56
N VAL A 199 26.89 -10.01 -14.68
CA VAL A 199 25.81 -10.99 -14.76
C VAL A 199 26.36 -12.36 -15.17
N VAL A 200 25.99 -13.39 -14.39
CA VAL A 200 26.23 -14.80 -14.74
C VAL A 200 24.91 -15.45 -15.15
N ALA A 201 24.95 -16.25 -16.22
CA ALA A 201 23.86 -17.13 -16.64
C ALA A 201 24.23 -18.60 -16.41
N THR A 202 23.31 -19.35 -15.81
CA THR A 202 23.38 -20.81 -15.65
C THR A 202 22.25 -21.45 -16.43
N VAL A 203 22.57 -22.30 -17.39
CA VAL A 203 21.62 -23.01 -18.24
C VAL A 203 21.45 -24.45 -17.75
N VAL A 204 20.21 -24.90 -17.62
CA VAL A 204 19.85 -26.28 -17.29
C VAL A 204 18.82 -26.77 -18.29
N ALA A 205 19.14 -27.84 -19.01
CA ALA A 205 18.18 -28.52 -19.88
C ALA A 205 17.19 -29.34 -19.06
N MET A 206 15.90 -29.27 -19.39
CA MET A 206 14.84 -30.02 -18.69
C MET A 206 14.46 -31.32 -19.41
N GLN A 207 15.01 -31.56 -20.60
CA GLN A 207 14.89 -32.78 -21.42
C GLN A 207 15.80 -32.70 -22.66
#